data_AF-C1DUZ2-F1
#
_entry.id   AF-C1DUZ2-F1
#
_cell.length_a   1.000
_cell.length_b   1.000
_cell.length_c   1.000
_cell.angle_alpha   90.00
_cell.angle_beta   90.00
_cell.angle_gamma   90.00
#
_symmetry.space_group_name_H-M   'P 1'
#
loop_
_entity.id
_entity.type
_entity.pdbx_description
1 polymer ?
#
loop_
_entity_poly.entity_id
_entity_poly.type
_entity_poly.pdbx_seq_one_letter_code
_entity_poly.pdbx_strand_id
1 'polypeptide(L)'
;MKIKDFKKLKIGFLKEDGNLLKEDEVNQYLETTQDLKEKWFLRGVIHILENHYLEAIKRFQLVDCDEAVKLILACSYKTRDEFVFQEYKDKQFKECGFFKKYSIKPIFIYEKMFKPIQMVNFYKEEL
;
A
#
# COMPACT_ATOMS: atom_id res chain seq x y z
N MET A 1 -2.53 18.85 -0.75
CA MET A 1 -1.79 18.76 -2.02
C MET A 1 -2.74 18.20 -3.05
N LYS A 2 -3.22 19.00 -4.01
CA LYS A 2 -3.99 18.45 -5.13
C LYS A 2 -2.97 17.78 -6.05
N ILE A 3 -2.90 16.44 -6.00
CA ILE A 3 -2.07 15.66 -6.93
C ILE A 3 -2.71 15.85 -8.30
N LYS A 4 -2.14 16.73 -9.12
CA LYS A 4 -2.67 17.03 -10.46
C LYS A 4 -2.20 16.02 -11.50
N ASP A 5 -1.06 15.36 -11.26
CA ASP A 5 -0.48 14.38 -12.19
C ASP A 5 -0.35 13.01 -11.52
N PHE A 6 -1.42 12.23 -11.63
CA PHE A 6 -1.45 10.86 -11.16
C PHE A 6 -0.46 9.96 -11.90
N LYS A 7 0.02 10.31 -13.10
CA LYS A 7 1.00 9.48 -13.82
C LYS A 7 2.34 9.44 -13.10
N LYS A 8 2.74 10.56 -12.49
CA LYS A 8 4.00 10.69 -11.73
C LYS A 8 3.91 10.18 -10.30
N LEU A 9 2.70 10.06 -9.75
CA LEU A 9 2.48 9.49 -8.43
C LEU A 9 2.92 8.02 -8.43
N LYS A 10 3.71 7.62 -7.44
CA LYS A 10 4.00 6.21 -7.14
C LYS A 10 3.69 5.92 -5.68
N ILE A 11 3.61 4.63 -5.35
CA ILE A 11 3.53 4.17 -3.97
C ILE A 11 4.83 3.42 -3.66
N GLY A 12 5.36 3.61 -2.46
CA GLY A 12 6.51 2.88 -1.99
C GLY A 12 6.47 2.74 -0.47
N PHE A 13 7.56 2.25 0.10
CA PHE A 13 7.68 2.01 1.54
C PHE A 13 9.02 2.52 2.04
N LEU A 14 8.99 3.36 3.08
CA LEU A 14 10.19 3.75 3.81
C LEU A 14 10.44 2.78 4.94
N LYS A 15 11.69 2.35 5.07
CA LYS A 15 12.20 1.63 6.23
C LYS A 15 12.56 2.61 7.35
N GLU A 16 12.84 2.10 8.54
CA GLU A 16 13.28 2.91 9.69
C GLU A 16 14.60 3.65 9.46
N ASP A 17 15.49 3.09 8.63
CA ASP A 17 16.75 3.69 8.22
C ASP A 17 16.59 4.85 7.21
N GLY A 18 15.35 5.16 6.79
CA GLY A 18 15.03 6.19 5.81
C GLY A 18 15.22 5.77 4.35
N ASN A 19 15.69 4.54 4.09
CA ASN A 19 15.80 4.02 2.74
C ASN A 19 14.46 3.46 2.24
N LEU A 20 14.31 3.41 0.92
CA LEU A 20 13.17 2.72 0.30
C LEU A 20 13.36 1.21 0.39
N LEU A 21 12.29 0.51 0.76
CA LEU A 21 12.20 -0.95 0.69
C LEU A 21 12.37 -1.42 -0.75
N LYS A 22 13.23 -2.41 -0.96
CA LYS A 22 13.43 -3.07 -2.26
C LYS A 22 12.68 -4.39 -2.34
N GLU A 23 12.35 -4.80 -3.56
CA GLU A 23 11.66 -6.06 -3.84
C GLU A 23 12.41 -7.27 -3.27
N ASP A 24 13.73 -7.33 -3.46
CA ASP A 24 14.59 -8.41 -2.96
C ASP A 24 14.47 -8.61 -1.44
N GLU A 25 14.30 -7.53 -0.68
CA GLU A 25 14.12 -7.59 0.78
C GLU A 25 12.76 -8.23 1.13
N VAL A 26 11.72 -7.95 0.35
CA VAL A 26 10.38 -8.52 0.53
C VAL A 26 10.37 -10.01 0.14
N ASN A 27 11.09 -10.37 -0.92
CA ASN A 27 11.26 -11.77 -1.33
C ASN A 27 11.90 -12.62 -0.21
N GLN A 28 12.89 -12.09 0.51
CA GLN A 28 13.48 -12.76 1.67
C GLN A 28 12.47 -12.99 2.81
N TYR A 29 11.58 -12.03 3.06
CA TYR A 29 10.48 -12.21 4.03
C TYR A 29 9.50 -13.30 3.58
N LEU A 30 9.18 -13.37 2.28
CA LEU A 30 8.27 -14.38 1.74
C LEU A 30 8.79 -15.81 1.89
N GLU A 31 10.09 -16.03 1.69
CA GLU A 31 10.73 -17.34 1.81
C GLU A 31 10.60 -17.94 3.21
N THR A 32 10.60 -17.08 4.24
CA THR A 32 10.56 -17.49 5.64
C THR A 32 9.15 -17.43 6.26
N THR A 33 8.21 -16.76 5.60
CA THR A 33 6.82 -16.64 6.07
C THR A 33 6.07 -17.95 5.87
N GLN A 34 5.33 -18.41 6.89
CA GLN A 34 4.43 -19.57 6.76
C GLN A 34 2.96 -19.17 6.68
N ASP A 35 2.58 -18.07 7.35
CA ASP A 35 1.21 -17.58 7.38
C ASP A 35 0.72 -17.14 5.99
N LEU A 36 -0.43 -17.67 5.57
CA LEU A 36 -0.97 -17.42 4.22
C LEU A 36 -1.41 -15.97 4.04
N LYS A 37 -2.00 -15.36 5.08
CA LYS A 37 -2.49 -13.98 5.04
C LYS A 37 -1.31 -13.00 4.89
N GLU A 38 -0.25 -13.24 5.66
CA GLU A 38 1.00 -12.50 5.59
C GLU A 38 1.69 -12.66 4.22
N LYS A 39 1.68 -13.87 3.64
CA LYS A 39 2.16 -14.09 2.26
C LYS A 39 1.39 -13.26 1.24
N TRP A 40 0.07 -13.18 1.35
CA TRP A 40 -0.73 -12.35 0.45
C TRP A 40 -0.41 -10.87 0.60
N PHE A 41 -0.23 -10.41 1.85
CA PHE A 41 0.18 -9.04 2.12
C PHE A 41 1.53 -8.71 1.48
N LEU A 42 2.56 -9.52 1.72
CA LEU A 42 3.90 -9.33 1.15
C LEU A 42 3.89 -9.37 -0.39
N ARG A 43 3.11 -10.26 -1.00
CA ARG A 43 2.93 -10.29 -2.47
C ARG A 43 2.28 -9.00 -3.00
N GLY A 44 1.32 -8.44 -2.26
CA GLY A 44 0.75 -7.14 -2.59
C GLY A 44 1.79 -6.02 -2.52
N VAL A 45 2.68 -6.05 -1.54
CA VAL A 45 3.80 -5.10 -1.41
C VAL A 45 4.74 -5.19 -2.62
N ILE A 46 5.12 -6.40 -3.04
CA ILE A 46 5.93 -6.62 -4.25
C ILE A 46 5.26 -5.98 -5.47
N HIS A 47 3.98 -6.26 -5.71
CA HIS A 47 3.26 -5.67 -6.84
C HIS A 47 3.19 -4.14 -6.78
N ILE A 48 3.14 -3.53 -5.59
CA ILE A 48 3.29 -2.06 -5.47
C ILE A 48 4.67 -1.62 -5.95
N LEU A 49 5.74 -2.28 -5.51
CA LEU A 49 7.12 -1.92 -5.88
C LEU A 49 7.36 -2.05 -7.38
N GLU A 50 6.74 -3.05 -8.02
CA GLU A 50 6.72 -3.26 -9.47
C GLU A 50 5.81 -2.26 -10.24
N ASN A 51 5.00 -1.46 -9.54
CA ASN A 51 3.95 -0.59 -10.10
C ASN A 51 2.74 -1.35 -10.72
N HIS A 52 2.52 -2.60 -10.33
CA HIS A 52 1.37 -3.43 -10.69
C HIS A 52 0.19 -3.24 -9.71
N TYR A 53 -0.33 -2.01 -9.63
CA TYR A 53 -1.31 -1.61 -8.59
C TYR A 53 -2.62 -2.42 -8.59
N LEU A 54 -3.12 -2.86 -9.75
CA LEU A 54 -4.33 -3.69 -9.81
C LEU A 54 -4.10 -5.10 -9.25
N GLU A 55 -2.93 -5.70 -9.52
CA GLU A 55 -2.56 -6.99 -8.93
C GLU A 55 -2.32 -6.84 -7.43
N ALA A 56 -1.71 -5.73 -7.00
CA ALA A 56 -1.55 -5.43 -5.58
C ALA A 56 -2.91 -5.38 -4.85
N ILE A 57 -3.90 -4.68 -5.41
CA ILE A 57 -5.28 -4.64 -4.88
C ILE A 57 -5.80 -6.06 -4.68
N LYS A 58 -5.78 -6.91 -5.72
CA LYS A 58 -6.28 -8.28 -5.64
C LYS A 58 -5.64 -9.09 -4.51
N ARG A 59 -4.34 -8.92 -4.25
CA ARG A 59 -3.66 -9.60 -3.13
C ARG A 59 -4.12 -9.05 -1.78
N PHE A 60 -4.23 -7.73 -1.63
CA PHE A 60 -4.69 -7.12 -0.38
C PHE A 60 -6.16 -7.43 -0.07
N GLN A 61 -7.00 -7.67 -1.08
CA GLN A 61 -8.40 -8.10 -0.87
C GLN A 61 -8.51 -9.47 -0.19
N LEU A 62 -7.45 -10.28 -0.20
CA LEU A 62 -7.37 -11.56 0.52
C LEU A 62 -6.90 -11.40 1.97
N VAL A 63 -6.68 -10.16 2.42
CA VAL A 63 -6.11 -9.83 3.72
C VAL A 63 -7.09 -8.94 4.50
N ASP A 64 -7.84 -9.53 5.42
CA ASP A 64 -8.79 -8.79 6.26
C ASP A 64 -8.07 -8.00 7.37
N CYS A 65 -7.41 -6.89 7.03
CA CYS A 65 -6.90 -5.92 8.00
C CYS A 65 -6.85 -4.49 7.46
N ASP A 66 -6.81 -3.53 8.38
CA ASP A 66 -6.83 -2.10 8.05
C ASP A 66 -5.60 -1.64 7.24
N GLU A 67 -4.44 -2.25 7.46
CA GLU A 67 -3.21 -1.98 6.72
C GLU A 67 -3.38 -2.34 5.25
N ALA A 68 -4.03 -3.48 4.97
CA ALA A 68 -4.35 -3.88 3.61
C ALA A 68 -5.36 -2.92 2.97
N VAL A 69 -6.39 -2.50 3.71
CA VAL A 69 -7.36 -1.49 3.25
C VAL A 69 -6.69 -0.15 2.93
N LYS A 70 -5.77 0.33 3.77
CA LYS A 70 -4.99 1.55 3.50
C LYS A 70 -4.22 1.46 2.19
N LEU A 71 -3.65 0.29 1.88
CA LEU A 71 -2.93 0.06 0.62
C LEU A 71 -3.89 -0.07 -0.57
N ILE A 72 -5.06 -0.71 -0.41
CA ILE A 72 -6.10 -0.75 -1.45
C ILE A 72 -6.56 0.68 -1.78
N LEU A 73 -6.82 1.52 -0.78
CA LEU A 73 -7.20 2.92 -0.99
C LEU A 73 -6.10 3.72 -1.68
N ALA A 74 -4.84 3.51 -1.29
CA ALA A 74 -3.73 4.17 -1.96
C ALA A 74 -3.59 3.74 -3.43
N CYS A 75 -3.70 2.44 -3.71
CA CYS A 75 -3.64 1.87 -5.06
C CYS A 75 -4.81 2.35 -5.92
N SER A 76 -6.04 2.27 -5.43
CA SER A 76 -7.24 2.72 -6.14
C SER A 76 -7.23 4.22 -6.41
N TYR A 77 -6.76 5.03 -5.45
CA TYR A 77 -6.52 6.46 -5.66
C TYR A 77 -5.47 6.70 -6.76
N LYS A 78 -4.38 5.93 -6.76
CA LYS A 78 -3.34 6.00 -7.79
C LYS A 78 -3.86 5.59 -9.18
N THR A 79 -4.69 4.55 -9.28
CA THR A 79 -5.24 4.06 -10.55
C THR A 79 -6.49 4.81 -11.00
N ARG A 80 -7.05 5.67 -10.14
CA ARG A 80 -8.36 6.30 -10.30
C ARG A 80 -9.49 5.29 -10.44
N ASP A 81 -9.39 4.19 -9.70
CA ASP A 81 -10.45 3.18 -9.63
C ASP A 81 -11.49 3.60 -8.59
N GLU A 82 -12.50 4.35 -9.04
CA GLU A 82 -13.57 4.88 -8.19
C GLU A 82 -14.38 3.75 -7.53
N PHE A 83 -14.67 2.68 -8.28
CA PHE A 83 -15.48 1.57 -7.78
C PHE A 83 -14.84 0.92 -6.55
N VAL A 84 -13.57 0.51 -6.67
CA VAL A 84 -12.83 -0.08 -5.55
C VAL A 84 -12.64 0.93 -4.42
N PHE A 85 -12.36 2.20 -4.74
CA PHE A 85 -12.17 3.22 -3.71
C PHE A 85 -13.43 3.40 -2.84
N GLN A 86 -14.61 3.55 -3.47
CA GLN A 86 -15.88 3.71 -2.76
C GLN A 86 -16.24 2.46 -1.95
N GLU A 87 -15.92 1.26 -2.47
CA GLU A 87 -16.16 0.01 -1.76
C GLU A 87 -15.35 -0.08 -0.45
N TYR A 88 -14.11 0.40 -0.45
CA TYR A 88 -13.19 0.22 0.67
C TYR A 88 -13.09 1.41 1.62
N LYS A 89 -13.47 2.63 1.20
CA LYS A 89 -13.24 3.85 2.00
C LYS A 89 -13.90 3.81 3.37
N ASP A 90 -15.07 3.17 3.49
CA ASP A 90 -15.87 3.13 4.71
C ASP A 90 -15.69 1.82 5.50
N LYS A 91 -14.87 0.88 5.01
CA LYS A 91 -14.64 -0.40 5.69
C LYS A 91 -13.72 -0.23 6.90
N GLN A 92 -14.11 -0.81 8.02
CA GLN A 92 -13.32 -0.84 9.25
C GLN A 92 -12.83 -2.25 9.55
N PHE A 93 -11.53 -2.41 9.75
CA PHE A 93 -10.90 -3.67 10.11
C PHE A 93 -9.95 -3.47 11.29
N LYS A 94 -9.52 -4.58 11.89
CA LYS A 94 -8.50 -4.56 12.95
C LYS A 94 -7.10 -4.43 12.35
N GLU A 95 -6.19 -3.89 13.15
CA GLU A 95 -4.77 -3.89 12.85
C GLU A 95 -4.19 -5.31 12.78
N CYS A 96 -3.38 -5.57 11.75
CA CYS A 96 -2.63 -6.82 11.59
C CYS A 96 -1.16 -6.69 12.01
N GLY A 97 -0.62 -5.47 12.13
CA GLY A 97 0.73 -5.20 12.63
C GLY A 97 1.84 -5.54 11.64
N PHE A 98 1.56 -5.72 10.35
CA PHE A 98 2.57 -6.08 9.35
C PHE A 98 3.53 -4.92 9.10
N PHE A 99 3.04 -3.67 9.04
CA PHE A 99 3.90 -2.50 8.94
C PHE A 99 4.93 -2.43 10.07
N LYS A 100 4.50 -2.73 11.30
CA LYS A 100 5.39 -2.78 12.46
C LYS A 100 6.34 -3.98 12.39
N LYS A 101 5.84 -5.16 12.01
CA LYS A 101 6.63 -6.40 11.91
C LYS A 101 7.81 -6.27 10.96
N TYR A 102 7.63 -5.58 9.83
CA TYR A 102 8.69 -5.39 8.84
C TYR A 102 9.38 -4.03 8.93
N SER A 103 9.04 -3.20 9.92
CA SER A 103 9.58 -1.85 10.07
C SER A 103 9.43 -0.99 8.79
N ILE A 104 8.27 -1.08 8.13
CA ILE A 104 7.96 -0.36 6.89
C ILE A 104 6.83 0.66 7.07
N LYS A 105 6.91 1.77 6.33
CA LYS A 105 5.92 2.85 6.32
C LYS A 105 5.48 3.15 4.89
N PRO A 106 4.20 2.95 4.53
CA PRO A 106 3.72 3.22 3.18
C PRO A 106 3.69 4.72 2.89
N ILE A 107 4.18 5.11 1.72
CA ILE A 107 4.33 6.49 1.28
C ILE A 107 3.88 6.67 -0.17
N PHE A 108 3.35 7.85 -0.46
CA PHE A 108 3.26 8.38 -1.81
C PHE A 108 4.57 9.05 -2.20
N ILE A 109 5.04 8.76 -3.41
CA ILE A 109 6.24 9.35 -4.01
C ILE A 109 5.79 10.23 -5.18
N TYR A 110 6.13 11.51 -5.15
CA TYR A 110 5.81 12.45 -6.23
C TYR A 110 6.95 13.45 -6.41
N GLU A 111 7.62 13.46 -7.57
CA GLU A 111 8.67 14.43 -7.92
C GLU A 111 9.71 14.67 -6.79
N LYS A 112 10.20 13.59 -6.17
CA LYS A 112 11.15 13.54 -5.03
C LYS A 112 10.59 13.93 -3.65
N MET A 113 9.28 14.19 -3.55
CA MET A 113 8.60 14.32 -2.27
C MET A 113 8.08 12.98 -1.79
N PHE A 114 8.27 12.71 -0.50
CA PHE A 114 7.72 11.56 0.19
C PHE A 114 6.61 12.02 1.13
N LYS A 115 5.41 11.47 0.95
CA LYS A 115 4.27 11.78 1.82
C LYS A 115 3.72 10.48 2.42
N PRO A 116 3.69 10.34 3.75
CA PRO A 116 3.05 9.18 4.39
C PRO A 116 1.60 9.02 3.95
N ILE A 117 1.21 7.79 3.57
CA ILE A 117 -0.17 7.48 3.16
C ILE A 117 -1.15 7.77 4.30
N GLN A 118 -0.72 7.55 5.55
CA GLN A 118 -1.51 7.82 6.76
C GLN A 118 -1.92 9.30 6.93
N MET A 119 -1.20 10.23 6.28
CA MET A 119 -1.55 11.66 6.30
C MET A 119 -2.57 12.05 5.23
N VAL A 120 -3.05 11.08 4.43
CA VAL A 120 -4.13 11.30 3.47
C VAL A 120 -5.43 10.88 4.12
N ASN A 121 -6.36 11.84 4.25
CA ASN A 121 -7.69 11.55 4.73
C ASN A 121 -8.57 11.12 3.55
N PHE A 122 -8.52 9.83 3.20
CA PHE A 122 -9.28 9.28 2.08
C PHE A 122 -10.80 9.49 2.19
N TYR A 123 -11.35 9.67 3.40
CA TYR A 123 -12.77 9.99 3.59
C TYR A 123 -13.17 11.38 3.08
N LYS A 124 -12.20 12.28 2.90
CA LYS A 124 -12.41 13.64 2.38
C LYS A 124 -11.92 13.82 0.96
N GLU A 125 -11.31 12.79 0.37
CA GLU A 125 -10.86 12.84 -1.02
C GLU A 125 -12.01 12.42 -1.94
N GLU A 126 -12.24 13.22 -2.98
CA GLU A 126 -13.13 12.89 -4.10
C GLU A 126 -12.23 12.50 -5.29
N LEU A 127 -12.62 11.44 -5.99
CA LEU A 127 -11.81 10.79 -7.06
C LEU A 127 -12.31 11.13 -8.46
#